data_AF-B9NL94-F1
#
_entry.id   AF-B9NL94-F1
#
_cell.length_a   1.000
_cell.length_b   1.000
_cell.length_c   1.000
_cell.angle_alpha   90.00
_cell.angle_beta   90.00
_cell.angle_gamma   90.00
#
_symmetry.space_group_name_H-M   'P 1'
#
loop_
_entity.id
_entity.type
_entity.pdbx_description
1 polymer ?
#
loop_
_entity_poly.entity_id
_entity_poly.type
_entity_poly.pdbx_seq_one_letter_code
_entity_poly.pdbx_strand_id
1 'polypeptide(L)' 'MPDRSPCVECPAPCAAACPVEALNTHSFYDLAACHNYLDTEDGQTCLTGGCLARLSCPLSAGAARDPEQSAHHMKAFHPS' A
#
# COMPACT_ATOMS: atom_id res chain seq x y z
N MET A 1 -15.49 20.99 -0.38
CA MET A 1 -14.36 20.05 -0.61
C MET A 1 -13.62 20.55 -1.85
N PRO A 2 -12.28 20.42 -1.94
CA PRO A 2 -11.60 20.80 -3.17
C PRO A 2 -12.15 19.98 -4.34
N ASP A 3 -12.33 20.63 -5.49
CA ASP A 3 -12.92 20.06 -6.71
C ASP A 3 -11.97 19.04 -7.40
N ARG A 4 -10.68 19.09 -7.05
CA ARG A 4 -9.62 18.25 -7.60
C ARG A 4 -8.99 17.38 -6.51
N SER A 5 -8.73 16.12 -6.86
CA SER A 5 -8.01 15.18 -5.99
C SER A 5 -6.60 15.72 -5.66
N PRO A 6 -6.19 15.71 -4.38
CA PRO A 6 -4.85 16.11 -3.97
C PRO A 6 -3.74 15.22 -4.56
N CYS A 7 -4.09 14.04 -5.10
CA CYS A 7 -3.13 13.16 -5.75
C CYS A 7 -2.57 13.73 -7.07
N VAL A 8 -3.27 14.68 -7.71
CA VAL A 8 -2.87 15.19 -9.04
C VAL A 8 -1.55 15.97 -8.99
N GLU A 9 -1.28 16.65 -7.88
CA GLU A 9 -0.06 17.45 -7.68
C GLU A 9 0.95 16.74 -6.74
N CYS A 10 0.61 15.52 -6.31
CA CYS A 10 1.43 14.74 -5.40
C CYS A 10 2.60 14.10 -6.18
N PRO A 11 3.81 14.04 -5.60
CA PRO A 11 4.93 13.29 -6.18
C PRO A 11 4.72 11.76 -6.20
N ALA A 12 3.55 11.27 -5.76
CA ALA A 12 3.12 9.87 -5.79
C ALA A 12 4.12 8.87 -5.17
N PRO A 13 4.60 9.09 -3.92
CA PRO A 13 5.49 8.12 -3.26
C PRO A 13 4.84 6.74 -3.05
N CYS A 14 3.51 6.65 -3.12
CA CYS A 14 2.77 5.39 -3.10
C CYS A 14 3.07 4.49 -4.30
N ALA A 15 3.42 5.05 -5.46
CA ALA A 15 3.75 4.29 -6.66
C ALA A 15 5.18 3.74 -6.65
N ALA A 16 6.10 4.39 -5.92
CA ALA A 16 7.50 3.97 -5.81
C ALA A 16 7.77 3.08 -4.58
N ALA A 17 6.89 3.12 -3.57
CA ALA A 17 7.08 2.37 -2.33
C ALA A 17 6.68 0.89 -2.41
N CYS A 18 5.98 0.46 -3.48
CA CYS A 18 5.61 -0.94 -3.66
C CYS A 18 6.82 -1.73 -4.20
N PRO A 19 7.37 -2.73 -3.48
CA PRO A 19 8.59 -3.44 -3.89
C PRO A 19 8.48 -4.19 -5.23
N VAL A 20 7.26 -4.55 -5.60
CA VAL A 20 6.95 -5.29 -6.84
C VAL A 20 6.17 -4.45 -7.85
N GLU A 21 6.12 -3.13 -7.65
CA GLU A 21 5.40 -2.18 -8.50
C GLU A 21 3.93 -2.56 -8.76
N ALA A 22 3.31 -3.35 -7.87
CA ALA A 22 1.93 -3.76 -8.03
C ALA A 22 1.01 -2.54 -8.09
N LEU A 23 1.21 -1.57 -7.19
CA LEU A 23 0.64 -0.23 -7.33
C LEU A 23 1.70 0.71 -7.93
N ASN A 24 1.42 1.26 -9.11
CA ASN A 24 2.31 2.16 -9.84
C ASN A 24 1.52 3.27 -10.58
N THR A 25 2.18 4.04 -11.45
CA THR A 25 1.57 5.15 -12.21
C THR A 25 1.20 4.83 -13.66
N HIS A 26 1.59 3.66 -14.18
CA HIS A 26 1.57 3.34 -15.61
C HIS A 26 0.70 2.14 -15.98
N SER A 27 0.26 1.34 -15.00
CA SER A 27 -0.64 0.20 -15.20
C SER A 27 -1.66 0.08 -14.06
N PHE A 28 -2.64 -0.80 -14.27
CA PHE A 28 -3.61 -1.13 -13.22
C PHE A 28 -2.95 -1.90 -12.08
N TYR A 29 -3.57 -1.85 -10.90
CA TYR A 29 -3.07 -2.55 -9.72
C TYR A 29 -2.91 -4.06 -9.98
N ASP A 30 -1.66 -4.53 -10.04
CA ASP A 30 -1.32 -5.93 -10.27
C ASP A 30 -1.46 -6.75 -8.98
N LEU A 31 -2.66 -7.27 -8.77
CA LEU A 31 -2.97 -8.12 -7.62
C LEU A 31 -2.17 -9.42 -7.64
N ALA A 32 -1.89 -9.99 -8.81
CA ALA A 32 -1.16 -11.25 -8.90
C ALA A 32 0.28 -11.08 -8.42
N ALA A 33 0.97 -10.04 -8.89
CA ALA A 33 2.31 -9.69 -8.40
C ALA A 33 2.30 -9.37 -6.90
N CYS A 34 1.28 -8.65 -6.42
CA CYS A 34 1.15 -8.34 -5.00
C CYS A 34 1.00 -9.61 -4.15
N HIS A 35 0.07 -10.51 -4.49
CA HIS A 35 -0.16 -11.74 -3.72
C HIS A 35 1.08 -12.65 -3.73
N ASN A 36 1.69 -12.85 -4.89
CA ASN A 36 2.93 -13.65 -4.99
C ASN A 36 4.05 -13.09 -4.10
N TYR A 37 4.17 -11.76 -3.96
CA TYR A 37 5.12 -11.14 -3.05
C TYR A 37 4.76 -11.37 -1.57
N LEU A 38 3.47 -11.31 -1.22
CA LEU A 38 2.99 -11.54 0.15
C LEU A 38 3.24 -12.98 0.63
N ASP A 39 3.33 -13.95 -0.28
CA ASP A 39 3.71 -15.34 0.03
C ASP A 39 5.21 -15.50 0.40
N THR A 40 6.03 -14.45 0.24
CA THR A 40 7.47 -14.48 0.56
C THR A 40 7.77 -14.02 2.00
N GLU A 41 9.00 -14.29 2.46
CA GLU A 41 9.49 -13.77 3.74
C GLU A 41 9.53 -12.23 3.76
N ASP A 42 9.97 -11.58 2.68
CA ASP A 42 9.99 -10.12 2.56
C ASP A 42 8.57 -9.52 2.54
N GLY A 43 7.59 -10.29 2.03
CA GLY A 43 6.17 -9.99 2.05
C GLY A 43 5.58 -9.83 3.45
N GLN A 44 6.17 -10.47 4.47
CA GLN A 44 5.68 -10.41 5.86
C GLN A 44 5.71 -9.00 6.43
N THR A 45 6.62 -8.14 5.95
CA THR A 45 6.65 -6.72 6.33
C THR A 45 5.36 -6.01 5.90
N CYS A 46 4.85 -6.32 4.70
CA CYS A 46 3.57 -5.77 4.23
C CYS A 46 2.38 -6.38 4.98
N LEU A 47 2.42 -7.69 5.32
CA LEU A 47 1.34 -8.36 6.04
C LEU A 47 1.20 -7.89 7.49
N THR A 48 2.30 -7.61 8.17
CA THR A 48 2.30 -7.22 9.60
C THR A 48 2.36 -5.71 9.81
N GLY A 49 3.05 -4.98 8.94
CA GLY A 49 3.19 -3.53 9.03
C GLY A 49 2.11 -2.76 8.26
N GLY A 50 1.43 -3.42 7.31
CA GLY A 50 0.50 -2.78 6.38
C GLY A 50 1.12 -2.52 5.00
N CYS A 51 0.28 -2.26 4.01
CA CYS A 51 0.71 -1.97 2.65
C CYS A 51 1.64 -0.73 2.60
N LEU A 52 2.89 -0.93 2.17
CA LEU A 52 3.91 0.13 2.09
C LEU A 52 3.47 1.32 1.23
N ALA A 53 2.72 1.07 0.14
CA ALA A 53 2.16 2.14 -0.68
C ALA A 53 1.14 3.01 0.07
N ARG A 54 0.34 2.42 0.97
CA ARG A 54 -0.59 3.19 1.81
C ARG A 54 0.14 3.96 2.91
N LEU A 55 1.21 3.39 3.45
CA LEU A 55 2.03 4.00 4.50
C LEU A 55 2.87 5.18 3.97
N SER A 56 3.29 5.15 2.71
CA SER A 56 4.08 6.22 2.09
C SER A 56 3.24 7.43 1.66
N CYS A 57 1.90 7.35 1.70
CA CYS A 57 1.03 8.45 1.31
C CYS A 57 1.17 9.66 2.26
N PRO A 58 1.52 10.87 1.77
CA PRO A 58 1.69 12.05 2.62
C PRO A 58 0.39 12.48 3.32
N LEU A 59 -0.76 12.23 2.70
CA LEU A 59 -2.07 12.50 3.33
C LEU A 59 -2.38 11.56 4.49
N SER A 60 -1.68 10.43 4.55
CA SER A 60 -1.75 9.52 5.69
C SER A 60 -0.79 9.92 6.82
N ALA A 61 0.09 10.89 6.61
CA ALA A 61 0.95 11.38 7.67
C ALA A 61 0.09 11.96 8.81
N GLY A 62 0.33 11.50 10.04
CA GLY A 62 -0.46 11.91 11.21
C GLY A 62 -1.78 11.17 11.41
N ALA A 63 -2.17 10.24 10.52
CA ALA A 63 -3.36 9.41 10.70
C ALA A 63 -3.23 8.36 11.83
N ALA A 64 -2.03 8.20 12.41
CA ALA A 64 -1.73 7.29 13.52
C ALA A 64 -2.36 5.90 13.35
N ARG A 65 -2.19 5.29 12.16
CA ARG A 65 -2.75 3.96 11.90
C ARG A 65 -2.17 2.96 12.87
N ASP A 66 -3.07 2.31 13.60
CA ASP A 66 -2.72 1.22 14.46
C ASP A 66 -2.12 0.06 13.63
N PRO A 67 -0.93 -0.45 13.98
CA PRO A 67 -0.30 -1.54 13.26
C PRO A 67 -1.13 -2.82 13.26
N GLU A 68 -1.84 -3.13 14.35
CA GLU A 68 -2.70 -4.32 14.45
C GLU A 68 -3.91 -4.20 13.52
N GLN A 69 -4.51 -3.01 13.41
CA GLN A 69 -5.56 -2.75 12.43
C GLN A 69 -5.04 -2.92 11.00
N SER A 70 -3.84 -2.39 10.70
CA SER A 70 -3.22 -2.51 9.38
C SER A 70 -2.95 -3.97 9.02
N ALA A 71 -2.42 -4.75 9.97
CA ALA A 71 -2.22 -6.18 9.81
C ALA A 71 -3.53 -6.95 9.64
N HIS A 72 -4.57 -6.61 10.39
CA HIS A 72 -5.89 -7.21 10.26
C HIS A 72 -6.46 -7.01 8.85
N HIS A 73 -6.35 -5.80 8.30
CA HIS A 73 -6.78 -5.53 6.92
C HIS A 73 -5.94 -6.28 5.89
N MET A 74 -4.63 -6.43 6.10
CA MET A 74 -3.78 -7.19 5.19
C MET A 74 -4.09 -8.69 5.21
N LYS A 75 -4.39 -9.27 6.38
CA LYS A 75 -4.89 -10.66 6.49
C LYS A 75 -6.22 -10.86 5.78
N ALA A 76 -7.12 -9.87 5.83
CA ALA A 76 -8.39 -9.94 5.10
C ALA A 76 -8.19 -9.79 3.58
N PHE A 77 -7.20 -9.00 3.16
CA PHE A 77 -6.84 -8.82 1.75
C PHE A 77 -6.18 -10.07 1.15
N HIS A 78 -5.29 -10.72 1.89
CA HIS A 78 -4.62 -11.96 1.50
C HIS A 78 -4.98 -13.06 2.51
N PRO A 79 -6.18 -13.64 2.39
CA PRO A 79 -6.56 -14.77 3.22
C PRO A 79 -5.69 -15.97 2.87
N SER A 80 -5.00 -16.48 3.88
CA SER A 80 -4.27 -17.76 3.87
C SER A 80 -5.21 -18.95 3.67
#